data_AF-A0A926DLY3-F1
#
_entry.id   AF-A0A926DLY3-F1
#
_cell.length_a   1.000
_cell.length_b   1.000
_cell.length_c   1.000
_cell.angle_alpha   90.00
_cell.angle_beta   90.00
_cell.angle_gamma   90.00
#
_symmetry.space_group_name_H-M   'P 1'
#
loop_
_entity.id
_entity.type
_entity.pdbx_description
1 polymer ?
#
loop_
_entity_poly.entity_id
_entity_poly.type
_entity_poly.pdbx_seq_one_letter_code
_entity_poly.pdbx_strand_id
1 'polypeptide(L)'
;MKFYITRHGQVAPKENYGDAQFPAGDPPLTELGRAQASRLGDYMRHIGFRGPLYTSPYARTMETAEIIADKTGSKIIPTAFMREILKSEWVPGTFHGMRLEQIQKRFRHVDASAGLPYPWWSPHSDTEEDVFARVSKGFSELNPQEDAMFVGHGASAGHLIHFLNIPKKSGRNLCNCSLSILDTEDSKNSLYFDTAHLPYKMVGMNTVMLSDLDGEKMKIIMKRGINVPKELSASNSLKLLHIGDTSSFTYPYYHELILKVKPDIILHTGDMVDEVKAGRMIGTREEYEAGLIQIADILKNSGAKEIYVVPGNNDLPELIKKHAPFAKVLAPDTQLKIGGITCTVAHAWYEVKTKSEWYFYGHGTSGEPWKPEQNDKNSVCHFNAVWGPKAFLLPERKLYEFSRPEDLEL
;
A
#
# COMPACT_ATOMS: atom_id res chain seq x y z
N MET A 1 6.25 -11.24 20.42
CA MET A 1 4.78 -11.00 20.42
C MET A 1 4.46 -9.92 19.40
N LYS A 2 3.28 -9.96 18.79
CA LYS A 2 2.86 -9.02 17.74
C LYS A 2 1.48 -8.45 18.00
N PHE A 3 1.34 -7.14 17.82
CA PHE A 3 0.05 -6.45 17.87
C PHE A 3 -0.40 -6.04 16.48
N TYR A 4 -1.59 -6.50 16.10
CA TYR A 4 -2.20 -6.25 14.82
C TYR A 4 -3.24 -5.16 14.99
N ILE A 5 -3.17 -4.06 14.26
CA ILE A 5 -4.06 -2.91 14.45
C ILE A 5 -4.70 -2.57 13.12
N THR A 6 -6.03 -2.46 13.11
CA THR A 6 -6.78 -2.15 11.89
C THR A 6 -7.91 -1.16 12.13
N ARG A 7 -8.30 -0.49 11.05
CA ARG A 7 -9.52 0.30 10.95
C ARG A 7 -10.64 -0.56 10.37
N HIS A 8 -11.88 -0.33 10.80
CA HIS A 8 -13.07 -0.94 10.19
C HIS A 8 -13.12 -0.82 8.65
N GLY A 9 -13.86 -1.72 8.00
CA GLY A 9 -14.16 -1.67 6.56
C GLY A 9 -14.96 -0.42 6.17
N GLN A 10 -15.03 -0.10 4.88
CA GLN A 10 -15.77 1.06 4.38
C GLN A 10 -17.23 1.02 4.84
N VAL A 11 -17.74 2.17 5.32
CA VAL A 11 -19.13 2.33 5.75
C VAL A 11 -19.96 3.07 4.71
N ALA A 12 -21.27 2.87 4.77
CA ALA A 12 -22.21 3.59 3.91
C ALA A 12 -22.01 5.13 4.02
N PRO A 13 -22.27 5.91 2.95
CA PRO A 13 -22.26 7.36 3.00
C PRO A 13 -23.28 7.91 4.01
N LYS A 14 -23.02 9.12 4.53
CA LYS A 14 -23.92 9.81 5.49
C LYS A 14 -25.36 9.93 4.99
N GLU A 15 -25.55 10.07 3.68
CA GLU A 15 -26.86 10.17 3.03
C GLU A 15 -27.71 8.90 3.18
N ASN A 16 -27.08 7.76 3.48
CA ASN A 16 -27.75 6.47 3.70
C ASN A 16 -27.86 6.12 5.19
N TYR A 17 -27.61 7.08 6.10
CA TYR A 17 -27.82 6.88 7.54
C TYR A 17 -29.33 6.92 7.83
N GLY A 18 -30.01 5.79 7.72
CA GLY A 18 -31.47 5.74 7.92
C GLY A 18 -32.09 4.35 8.04
N ASP A 19 -31.29 3.29 8.05
CA ASP A 19 -31.80 1.95 8.35
C ASP A 19 -32.04 1.82 9.87
N ALA A 20 -33.29 1.60 10.27
CA ALA A 20 -33.72 1.45 11.66
C ALA A 20 -33.01 0.30 12.42
N GLN A 21 -32.28 -0.57 11.71
CA GLN A 21 -31.48 -1.66 12.29
C GLN A 21 -30.13 -1.21 12.88
N PHE A 22 -29.72 0.04 12.69
CA PHE A 22 -28.42 0.55 13.14
C PHE A 22 -28.57 1.79 14.04
N PRO A 23 -27.78 1.88 15.13
CA PRO A 23 -27.77 3.09 15.96
C PRO A 23 -27.41 4.32 15.11
N ALA A 24 -28.09 5.45 15.33
CA ALA A 24 -27.73 6.71 14.68
C ALA A 24 -26.27 7.06 15.03
N GLY A 25 -25.42 7.23 14.03
CA GLY A 25 -23.96 7.40 14.22
C GLY A 25 -23.11 6.16 14.12
N ASP A 26 -23.73 5.05 13.77
CA ASP A 26 -23.04 3.79 13.58
C ASP A 26 -23.47 3.11 12.29
N PRO A 27 -23.05 3.66 11.14
CA PRO A 27 -23.46 3.15 9.85
C PRO A 27 -22.97 1.72 9.60
N PRO A 28 -23.73 0.92 8.83
CA PRO A 28 -23.29 -0.39 8.39
C PRO A 28 -22.08 -0.32 7.46
N LEU A 29 -21.37 -1.45 7.33
CA LEU A 29 -20.41 -1.63 6.25
C LEU A 29 -21.12 -1.61 4.88
N THR A 30 -20.44 -1.07 3.86
CA THR A 30 -20.83 -1.28 2.45
C THR A 30 -20.47 -2.71 2.01
N GLU A 31 -20.91 -3.12 0.82
CA GLU A 31 -20.42 -4.34 0.20
C GLU A 31 -18.88 -4.32 0.05
N LEU A 32 -18.32 -3.18 -0.37
CA LEU A 32 -16.87 -2.98 -0.42
C LEU A 32 -16.25 -3.13 0.97
N GLY A 33 -16.84 -2.55 2.03
CA GLY A 33 -16.35 -2.70 3.40
C GLY A 33 -16.31 -4.14 3.88
N ARG A 34 -17.32 -4.96 3.52
CA ARG A 34 -17.32 -6.40 3.81
C ARG A 34 -16.26 -7.15 3.00
N ALA A 35 -16.09 -6.80 1.73
CA ALA A 35 -15.05 -7.39 0.89
C ALA A 35 -13.64 -7.08 1.43
N GLN A 36 -13.39 -5.83 1.85
CA GLN A 36 -12.15 -5.41 2.52
C GLN A 36 -11.89 -6.23 3.79
N ALA A 37 -12.91 -6.37 4.66
CA ALA A 37 -12.80 -7.16 5.88
C ALA A 37 -12.53 -8.65 5.59
N SER A 38 -13.18 -9.23 4.57
CA SER A 38 -12.94 -10.62 4.17
C SER A 38 -11.51 -10.83 3.70
N ARG A 39 -10.95 -9.91 2.90
CA ARG A 39 -9.56 -10.00 2.42
C ARG A 39 -8.56 -9.90 3.56
N LEU A 40 -8.81 -9.01 4.52
CA LEU A 40 -8.01 -8.93 5.75
C LEU A 40 -8.11 -10.24 6.55
N GLY A 41 -9.32 -10.82 6.70
CA GLY A 41 -9.51 -12.11 7.35
C GLY A 41 -8.76 -13.26 6.67
N ASP A 42 -8.79 -13.33 5.34
CA ASP A 42 -8.05 -14.33 4.57
C ASP A 42 -6.52 -14.17 4.75
N TYR A 43 -6.02 -12.94 4.78
CA TYR A 43 -4.60 -12.64 5.07
C TYR A 43 -4.21 -13.03 6.49
N MET A 44 -4.99 -12.63 7.50
CA MET A 44 -4.75 -12.97 8.91
C MET A 44 -4.73 -14.49 9.12
N ARG A 45 -5.63 -15.23 8.46
CA ARG A 45 -5.61 -16.70 8.46
C ARG A 45 -4.32 -17.25 7.85
N HIS A 46 -3.90 -16.70 6.71
CA HIS A 46 -2.71 -17.14 5.98
C HIS A 46 -1.42 -16.97 6.79
N ILE A 47 -1.25 -15.85 7.48
CA ILE A 47 -0.09 -15.61 8.35
C ILE A 47 -0.18 -16.36 9.70
N GLY A 48 -1.21 -17.19 9.90
CA GLY A 48 -1.34 -18.04 11.08
C GLY A 48 -1.85 -17.33 12.34
N PHE A 49 -2.42 -16.12 12.23
CA PHE A 49 -2.95 -15.42 13.40
C PHE A 49 -4.13 -16.18 14.04
N ARG A 50 -4.11 -16.31 15.37
CA ARG A 50 -5.13 -17.01 16.17
C ARG A 50 -5.54 -16.29 17.44
N GLY A 51 -4.95 -15.13 17.73
CA GLY A 51 -5.20 -14.36 18.95
C GLY A 51 -6.59 -13.72 19.02
N PRO A 52 -6.93 -13.07 20.14
CA PRO A 52 -8.21 -12.38 20.32
C PRO A 52 -8.31 -11.08 19.51
N LEU A 53 -9.54 -10.67 19.20
CA LEU A 53 -9.88 -9.41 18.53
C LEU A 53 -10.50 -8.43 19.53
N TYR A 54 -9.69 -7.54 20.08
CA TYR A 54 -10.13 -6.41 20.90
C TYR A 54 -10.78 -5.34 20.00
N THR A 55 -12.12 -5.30 20.04
CA THR A 55 -12.90 -4.62 19.00
C THR A 55 -13.72 -3.50 19.60
N SER A 56 -13.64 -2.32 18.99
CA SER A 56 -14.50 -1.20 19.32
C SER A 56 -16.00 -1.60 19.29
N PRO A 57 -16.83 -1.21 20.27
CA PRO A 57 -18.22 -1.69 20.36
C PRO A 57 -19.18 -1.15 19.30
N TYR A 58 -18.70 -0.32 18.36
CA TYR A 58 -19.48 0.14 17.21
C TYR A 58 -19.80 -1.04 16.25
N ALA A 59 -20.99 -1.07 15.68
CA ALA A 59 -21.49 -2.09 14.76
C ALA A 59 -20.55 -2.30 13.57
N ARG A 60 -20.03 -1.23 12.96
CA ARG A 60 -19.08 -1.34 11.83
C ARG A 60 -17.77 -2.05 12.18
N THR A 61 -17.25 -1.82 13.38
CA THR A 61 -16.02 -2.49 13.86
C THR A 61 -16.32 -3.91 14.28
N MET A 62 -17.45 -4.15 14.94
CA MET A 62 -17.91 -5.50 15.28
C MET A 62 -18.18 -6.36 14.04
N GLU A 63 -18.82 -5.81 13.00
CA GLU A 63 -19.06 -6.51 11.72
C GLU A 63 -17.73 -6.80 11.00
N THR A 64 -16.79 -5.86 11.02
CA THR A 64 -15.43 -6.09 10.49
C THR A 64 -14.74 -7.24 11.23
N ALA A 65 -14.79 -7.23 12.57
CA ALA A 65 -14.18 -8.25 13.40
C ALA A 65 -14.84 -9.62 13.24
N GLU A 66 -16.16 -9.67 13.08
CA GLU A 66 -16.92 -10.90 12.82
C GLU A 66 -16.47 -11.57 11.52
N ILE A 67 -16.32 -10.79 10.44
CA ILE A 67 -15.85 -11.31 9.15
C ILE A 67 -14.41 -11.83 9.24
N ILE A 68 -13.54 -11.17 10.02
CA ILE A 68 -12.17 -11.65 10.26
C ILE A 68 -12.18 -12.93 11.10
N ALA A 69 -12.96 -12.96 12.18
CA ALA A 69 -13.10 -14.10 13.08
C ALA A 69 -13.63 -15.35 12.36
N ASP A 70 -14.56 -15.18 11.41
CA ASP A 70 -15.04 -16.25 10.52
C ASP A 70 -13.91 -16.98 9.78
N LYS A 71 -12.83 -16.26 9.47
CA LYS A 71 -11.67 -16.80 8.74
C LYS A 71 -10.60 -17.34 9.68
N THR A 72 -10.36 -16.69 10.81
CA THR A 72 -9.25 -17.03 11.73
C THR A 72 -9.64 -17.99 12.84
N GLY A 73 -10.93 -18.11 13.15
CA GLY A 73 -11.45 -18.83 14.33
C GLY A 73 -11.27 -18.07 15.66
N SER A 74 -10.86 -16.80 15.60
CA SER A 74 -10.59 -15.98 16.78
C SER A 74 -11.86 -15.58 17.54
N LYS A 75 -11.70 -15.20 18.82
CA LYS A 75 -12.78 -14.62 19.64
C LYS A 75 -12.74 -13.10 19.64
N ILE A 76 -13.93 -12.48 19.69
CA ILE A 76 -14.08 -11.03 19.73
C ILE A 76 -14.36 -10.57 21.16
N ILE A 77 -13.60 -9.57 21.60
CA ILE A 77 -13.74 -8.95 22.92
C ILE A 77 -14.11 -7.47 22.72
N PRO A 78 -15.38 -7.08 22.97
CA PRO A 78 -15.79 -5.68 22.91
C PRO A 78 -14.95 -4.81 23.85
N THR A 79 -14.31 -3.78 23.29
CA THR A 79 -13.24 -3.02 23.95
C THR A 79 -13.51 -1.52 23.85
N ALA A 80 -14.00 -0.94 24.94
CA ALA A 80 -14.44 0.45 25.01
C ALA A 80 -13.34 1.46 24.63
N PHE A 81 -12.08 1.20 25.02
CA PHE A 81 -10.98 2.12 24.68
C PHE A 81 -10.62 2.15 23.19
N MET A 82 -11.21 1.29 22.35
CA MET A 82 -11.06 1.35 20.89
C MET A 82 -12.19 2.14 20.20
N ARG A 83 -13.13 2.74 20.95
CA ARG A 83 -14.23 3.55 20.42
C ARG A 83 -13.78 4.73 19.54
N GLU A 84 -14.65 5.10 18.60
CA GLU A 84 -14.47 6.28 17.73
C GLU A 84 -14.42 7.57 18.56
N ILE A 85 -13.83 8.62 17.97
CA ILE A 85 -13.93 9.98 18.48
C ILE A 85 -15.39 10.45 18.48
N LEU A 86 -15.90 10.84 19.66
CA LEU A 86 -17.20 11.48 19.79
C LEU A 86 -17.04 12.96 19.49
N LYS A 87 -17.53 13.42 18.34
CA LYS A 87 -17.51 14.85 18.00
C LYS A 87 -18.64 15.59 18.70
N SER A 88 -18.49 16.90 18.90
CA SER A 88 -19.48 17.79 19.53
C SER A 88 -20.84 17.86 18.81
N GLU A 89 -20.96 17.24 17.63
CA GLU A 89 -22.22 17.04 16.89
C GLU A 89 -23.07 15.88 17.47
N TRP A 90 -22.52 15.08 18.39
CA TRP A 90 -23.08 13.82 18.91
C TRP A 90 -23.61 13.91 20.36
N VAL A 91 -23.96 15.10 20.82
CA VAL A 91 -24.46 15.38 22.19
C VAL A 91 -25.98 15.14 22.31
N PRO A 92 -26.53 15.05 23.53
CA PRO A 92 -27.20 13.88 24.10
C PRO A 92 -28.51 13.47 23.41
N GLY A 93 -28.72 12.16 23.29
CA GLY A 93 -30.00 11.56 22.87
C GLY A 93 -30.00 10.92 21.47
N THR A 94 -28.91 11.03 20.71
CA THR A 94 -28.81 10.51 19.34
C THR A 94 -27.98 9.22 19.25
N PHE A 95 -26.86 9.13 19.96
CA PHE A 95 -26.05 7.91 20.05
C PHE A 95 -26.23 7.24 21.40
N HIS A 96 -26.68 5.98 21.40
CA HIS A 96 -26.80 5.17 22.62
C HIS A 96 -25.77 4.03 22.68
N GLY A 97 -25.22 3.62 21.52
CA GLY A 97 -24.41 2.43 21.39
C GLY A 97 -25.20 1.14 21.66
N MET A 98 -24.62 0.00 21.31
CA MET A 98 -25.19 -1.31 21.67
C MET A 98 -24.71 -1.73 23.07
N ARG A 99 -25.60 -2.37 23.84
CA ARG A 99 -25.25 -3.10 25.06
C ARG A 99 -24.56 -4.41 24.73
N LEU A 100 -23.86 -5.01 25.70
CA LEU A 100 -23.17 -6.27 25.51
C LEU A 100 -24.11 -7.40 25.05
N GLU A 101 -25.32 -7.49 25.61
CA GLU A 101 -26.27 -8.55 25.25
C GLU A 101 -26.75 -8.40 23.80
N GLN A 102 -26.88 -7.15 23.33
CA GLN A 102 -27.23 -6.86 21.93
C GLN A 102 -26.07 -7.23 20.99
N ILE A 103 -24.84 -6.96 21.40
CA ILE A 103 -23.62 -7.34 20.66
C ILE A 103 -23.51 -8.87 20.56
N GLN A 104 -23.63 -9.58 21.69
CA GLN A 104 -23.57 -11.05 21.75
C GLN A 104 -24.69 -11.72 20.94
N LYS A 105 -25.90 -11.15 20.93
CA LYS A 105 -27.00 -11.65 20.10
C LYS A 105 -26.75 -11.49 18.61
N ARG A 106 -25.98 -10.47 18.21
CA ARG A 106 -25.76 -10.10 16.81
C ARG A 106 -24.51 -10.74 16.20
N PHE A 107 -23.45 -10.95 16.99
CA PHE A 107 -22.15 -11.39 16.52
C PHE A 107 -21.74 -12.69 17.22
N ARG A 108 -21.61 -13.79 16.47
CA ARG A 108 -21.46 -15.14 17.04
C ARG A 108 -20.05 -15.41 17.57
N HIS A 109 -19.06 -14.63 17.17
CA HIS A 109 -17.67 -14.79 17.64
C HIS A 109 -17.36 -14.03 18.92
N VAL A 110 -18.31 -13.27 19.47
CA VAL A 110 -18.13 -12.56 20.76
C VAL A 110 -17.87 -13.57 21.88
N ASP A 111 -16.83 -13.33 22.65
CA ASP A 111 -16.48 -14.17 23.78
C ASP A 111 -17.59 -14.14 24.84
N ALA A 112 -18.00 -15.31 25.33
CA ALA A 112 -19.08 -15.43 26.30
C ALA A 112 -18.71 -14.83 27.66
N SER A 113 -17.43 -14.78 28.01
CA SER A 113 -16.92 -14.15 29.24
C SER A 113 -16.55 -12.68 29.07
N ALA A 114 -16.75 -12.09 27.88
CA ALA A 114 -16.45 -10.69 27.66
C ALA A 114 -17.26 -9.78 28.60
N GLY A 115 -16.61 -8.74 29.12
CA GLY A 115 -17.27 -7.66 29.87
C GLY A 115 -17.24 -6.37 29.06
N LEU A 116 -18.32 -5.58 29.14
CA LEU A 116 -18.38 -4.25 28.54
C LEU A 116 -19.19 -3.31 29.46
N PRO A 117 -18.59 -2.25 30.02
CA PRO A 117 -19.35 -1.28 30.81
C PRO A 117 -20.41 -0.58 29.95
N TYR A 118 -21.52 -0.15 30.56
CA TYR A 118 -22.54 0.63 29.88
C TYR A 118 -22.93 1.87 30.69
N PRO A 119 -22.92 3.08 30.08
CA PRO A 119 -22.43 3.36 28.73
C PRO A 119 -20.91 3.12 28.63
N TRP A 120 -20.45 2.55 27.53
CA TRP A 120 -19.01 2.39 27.23
C TRP A 120 -18.40 3.65 26.60
N TRP A 121 -19.19 4.70 26.45
CA TRP A 121 -18.85 5.96 25.79
C TRP A 121 -19.01 7.14 26.76
N SER A 122 -18.33 8.25 26.46
CA SER A 122 -18.36 9.47 27.30
C SER A 122 -19.52 10.38 26.90
N PRO A 123 -20.28 10.96 27.86
CA PRO A 123 -21.34 11.93 27.55
C PRO A 123 -20.81 13.28 27.00
N HIS A 124 -19.49 13.45 26.89
CA HIS A 124 -18.84 14.65 26.38
C HIS A 124 -18.05 14.33 25.10
N SER A 125 -17.88 15.33 24.24
CA SER A 125 -17.03 15.21 23.05
C SER A 125 -15.58 14.97 23.45
N ASP A 126 -14.86 14.19 22.65
CA ASP A 126 -13.44 13.95 22.85
C ASP A 126 -12.60 15.04 22.17
N THR A 127 -11.54 15.47 22.85
CA THR A 127 -10.34 16.07 22.24
C THR A 127 -9.39 14.97 21.73
N GLU A 128 -8.38 15.33 20.94
CA GLU A 128 -7.34 14.37 20.53
C GLU A 128 -6.60 13.80 21.75
N GLU A 129 -6.35 14.64 22.77
CA GLU A 129 -5.75 14.27 24.04
C GLU A 129 -6.61 13.27 24.81
N ASP A 130 -7.94 13.42 24.81
CA ASP A 130 -8.86 12.48 25.45
C ASP A 130 -8.82 11.10 24.77
N VAL A 131 -8.77 11.07 23.43
CA VAL A 131 -8.65 9.82 22.68
C VAL A 131 -7.32 9.14 23.02
N PHE A 132 -6.20 9.87 22.98
CA PHE A 132 -4.88 9.34 23.31
C PHE A 132 -4.83 8.80 24.75
N ALA A 133 -5.31 9.58 25.73
CA ALA A 133 -5.32 9.20 27.13
C ALA A 133 -6.16 7.95 27.38
N ARG A 134 -7.35 7.85 26.76
CA ARG A 134 -8.22 6.67 26.85
C ARG A 134 -7.57 5.44 26.25
N VAL A 135 -6.99 5.55 25.06
CA VAL A 135 -6.38 4.42 24.34
C VAL A 135 -5.15 3.91 25.10
N SER A 136 -4.24 4.80 25.48
CA SER A 136 -3.00 4.46 26.20
C SER A 136 -3.29 3.84 27.57
N LYS A 137 -4.21 4.43 28.35
CA LYS A 137 -4.66 3.87 29.64
C LYS A 137 -5.29 2.49 29.44
N GLY A 138 -6.26 2.38 28.53
CA GLY A 138 -6.99 1.13 28.32
C GLY A 138 -6.11 -0.01 27.82
N PHE A 139 -5.14 0.27 26.94
CA PHE A 139 -4.15 -0.72 26.53
C PHE A 139 -3.24 -1.15 27.69
N SER A 140 -2.78 -0.20 28.50
CA SER A 140 -1.91 -0.49 29.65
C SER A 140 -2.61 -1.32 30.72
N GLU A 141 -3.91 -1.07 30.96
CA GLU A 141 -4.73 -1.87 31.88
C GLU A 141 -5.05 -3.26 31.32
N LEU A 142 -5.28 -3.36 30.00
CA LEU A 142 -5.50 -4.64 29.34
C LEU A 142 -4.25 -5.53 29.38
N ASN A 143 -3.07 -4.92 29.21
CA ASN A 143 -1.76 -5.56 29.28
C ASN A 143 -1.71 -6.91 28.53
N PRO A 144 -1.94 -6.94 27.21
CA PRO A 144 -1.99 -8.18 26.44
C PRO A 144 -0.66 -8.95 26.52
N GLN A 145 -0.74 -10.26 26.77
CA GLN A 145 0.42 -11.15 26.94
C GLN A 145 0.61 -12.12 25.77
N GLU A 146 -0.20 -11.99 24.73
CA GLU A 146 -0.16 -12.79 23.51
C GLU A 146 -0.40 -11.92 22.28
N ASP A 147 -0.19 -12.50 21.10
CA ASP A 147 -0.53 -11.84 19.85
C ASP A 147 -2.01 -11.45 19.85
N ALA A 148 -2.31 -10.20 19.55
CA ALA A 148 -3.67 -9.67 19.65
C ALA A 148 -3.97 -8.71 18.51
N MET A 149 -5.24 -8.69 18.09
CA MET A 149 -5.72 -7.77 17.07
C MET A 149 -6.64 -6.71 17.66
N PHE A 150 -6.42 -5.47 17.30
CA PHE A 150 -7.19 -4.30 17.73
C PHE A 150 -7.96 -3.74 16.53
N VAL A 151 -9.28 -3.82 16.59
CA VAL A 151 -10.18 -3.35 15.52
C VAL A 151 -10.85 -2.05 15.97
N GLY A 152 -10.45 -0.94 15.37
CA GLY A 152 -10.88 0.40 15.76
C GLY A 152 -11.24 1.31 14.60
N HIS A 153 -11.03 2.60 14.82
CA HIS A 153 -11.33 3.67 13.88
C HIS A 153 -10.06 4.45 13.55
N GLY A 154 -10.15 5.44 12.65
CA GLY A 154 -8.98 6.25 12.27
C GLY A 154 -8.27 6.85 13.49
N ALA A 155 -9.02 7.47 14.40
CA ALA A 155 -8.44 8.09 15.60
C ALA A 155 -7.90 7.07 16.60
N SER A 156 -8.71 6.08 17.01
CA SER A 156 -8.31 5.11 18.04
C SER A 156 -7.19 4.18 17.60
N ALA A 157 -7.22 3.69 16.36
CA ALA A 157 -6.15 2.86 15.81
C ALA A 157 -4.86 3.67 15.63
N GLY A 158 -4.96 4.91 15.13
CA GLY A 158 -3.82 5.81 14.97
C GLY A 158 -3.12 6.12 16.30
N HIS A 159 -3.90 6.45 17.34
CA HIS A 159 -3.36 6.71 18.68
C HIS A 159 -2.76 5.47 19.34
N LEU A 160 -3.32 4.27 19.11
CA LEU A 160 -2.74 3.04 19.62
C LEU A 160 -1.38 2.77 18.97
N ILE A 161 -1.29 2.90 17.65
CA ILE A 161 -0.01 2.79 16.92
C ILE A 161 0.99 3.82 17.45
N HIS A 162 0.55 5.05 17.66
CA HIS A 162 1.40 6.12 18.18
C HIS A 162 1.94 5.81 19.58
N PHE A 163 1.06 5.37 20.49
CA PHE A 163 1.43 5.00 21.86
C PHE A 163 2.46 3.86 21.89
N LEU A 164 2.32 2.87 21.01
CA LEU A 164 3.20 1.72 20.94
C LEU A 164 4.50 1.96 20.14
N ASN A 165 4.61 3.06 19.40
CA ASN A 165 5.71 3.27 18.44
C ASN A 165 6.16 4.74 18.31
N ILE A 166 6.78 5.29 19.34
CA ILE A 166 7.39 6.63 19.34
C ILE A 166 8.73 6.59 18.55
N PRO A 167 9.01 7.33 17.45
CA PRO A 167 8.16 8.09 16.52
C PRO A 167 8.46 7.81 15.01
N LYS A 168 7.48 8.03 14.11
CA LYS A 168 7.67 8.84 12.89
C LYS A 168 6.35 9.16 12.17
N LYS A 169 6.30 10.37 11.62
CA LYS A 169 5.19 11.05 10.99
C LYS A 169 4.72 10.39 9.68
N SER A 170 3.40 10.45 9.51
CA SER A 170 2.61 10.71 8.29
C SER A 170 3.07 10.09 6.97
N GLY A 171 2.35 9.05 6.55
CA GLY A 171 2.33 8.57 5.18
C GLY A 171 1.24 7.53 5.03
N ARG A 172 0.12 7.93 4.42
CA ARG A 172 -1.17 7.23 4.27
C ARG A 172 -2.08 7.30 5.50
N ASN A 173 -3.24 7.94 5.31
CA ASN A 173 -4.36 7.84 6.24
C ASN A 173 -4.69 6.36 6.43
N LEU A 174 -4.97 5.93 7.66
CA LEU A 174 -5.54 4.60 7.96
C LEU A 174 -6.72 4.34 7.02
N CYS A 175 -6.45 3.61 5.94
CA CYS A 175 -7.46 3.19 4.99
C CYS A 175 -8.37 2.16 5.66
N ASN A 176 -9.57 1.99 5.14
CA ASN A 176 -10.45 0.96 5.65
C ASN A 176 -9.78 -0.42 5.50
N CYS A 177 -9.77 -1.19 6.59
CA CYS A 177 -9.06 -2.46 6.70
C CYS A 177 -7.55 -2.42 6.39
N SER A 178 -6.87 -1.28 6.47
CA SER A 178 -5.39 -1.28 6.50
C SER A 178 -4.88 -1.99 7.76
N LEU A 179 -3.74 -2.67 7.67
CA LEU A 179 -3.14 -3.44 8.76
C LEU A 179 -1.81 -2.83 9.19
N SER A 180 -1.66 -2.57 10.48
CA SER A 180 -0.35 -2.36 11.10
C SER A 180 0.00 -3.59 11.94
N ILE A 181 1.25 -4.03 11.87
CA ILE A 181 1.81 -5.13 12.67
C ILE A 181 2.95 -4.54 13.48
N LEU A 182 2.80 -4.44 14.80
CA LEU A 182 3.85 -3.97 15.69
C LEU A 182 4.50 -5.18 16.35
N ASP A 183 5.77 -5.39 16.04
CA ASP A 183 6.59 -6.43 16.64
C ASP A 183 7.23 -5.89 17.92
N THR A 184 6.89 -6.50 19.06
CA THR A 184 7.35 -6.03 20.37
C THR A 184 8.79 -6.44 20.68
N GLU A 185 9.36 -7.39 19.93
CA GLU A 185 10.72 -7.89 20.14
C GLU A 185 11.71 -7.16 19.25
N ASP A 186 11.35 -6.92 17.98
CA ASP A 186 12.18 -6.15 17.05
C ASP A 186 11.31 -5.19 16.23
N SER A 187 11.33 -3.91 16.62
CA SER A 187 10.55 -2.86 15.98
C SER A 187 10.88 -2.70 14.48
N LYS A 188 12.03 -3.16 14.00
CA LYS A 188 12.39 -3.15 12.57
C LYS A 188 11.52 -4.07 11.71
N ASN A 189 10.90 -5.08 12.33
CA ASN A 189 9.98 -6.00 11.66
C ASN A 189 8.53 -5.48 11.66
N SER A 190 8.29 -4.28 12.20
CA SER A 190 6.95 -3.70 12.22
C SER A 190 6.53 -3.17 10.86
N LEU A 191 5.25 -3.33 10.54
CA LEU A 191 4.58 -2.83 9.34
C LEU A 191 3.52 -1.81 9.75
N TYR A 192 3.39 -0.72 9.01
CA TYR A 192 2.42 0.35 9.33
C TYR A 192 1.54 0.65 8.14
N PHE A 193 0.23 0.67 8.38
CA PHE A 193 -0.79 1.06 7.40
C PHE A 193 -0.70 0.25 6.09
N ASP A 194 -0.28 -1.01 6.19
CA ASP A 194 -0.14 -1.89 5.05
C ASP A 194 -1.50 -2.25 4.47
N THR A 195 -1.58 -2.27 3.15
CA THR A 195 -2.80 -2.61 2.41
C THR A 195 -2.51 -3.68 1.37
N ALA A 196 -1.43 -4.46 1.51
CA ALA A 196 -1.04 -5.44 0.52
C ALA A 196 -2.14 -6.49 0.30
N HIS A 197 -2.93 -6.80 1.34
CA HIS A 197 -4.08 -7.70 1.24
C HIS A 197 -5.29 -7.17 0.48
N LEU A 198 -5.30 -5.90 0.12
CA LEU A 198 -6.38 -5.29 -0.63
C LEU A 198 -5.96 -5.09 -2.09
N PRO A 199 -6.80 -5.51 -3.05
CA PRO A 199 -6.79 -4.96 -4.41
C PRO A 199 -6.68 -3.44 -4.37
N TYR A 200 -5.89 -2.83 -5.25
CA TYR A 200 -5.63 -1.39 -5.19
C TYR A 200 -6.91 -0.56 -5.35
N LYS A 201 -7.84 -1.01 -6.21
CA LYS A 201 -9.18 -0.44 -6.37
C LYS A 201 -10.06 -0.49 -5.11
N MET A 202 -9.69 -1.32 -4.12
CA MET A 202 -10.37 -1.41 -2.83
C MET A 202 -9.67 -0.58 -1.76
N VAL A 203 -8.52 0.04 -2.05
CA VAL A 203 -7.79 0.86 -1.07
C VAL A 203 -8.39 2.26 -1.04
N GLY A 204 -8.93 2.64 0.11
CA GLY A 204 -9.54 3.94 0.29
C GLY A 204 -10.01 4.20 1.72
N MET A 205 -10.51 5.41 1.91
CA MET A 205 -11.24 5.86 3.09
C MET A 205 -12.75 5.84 2.80
N ASN A 206 -13.57 6.03 3.82
CA ASN A 206 -15.04 5.99 3.74
C ASN A 206 -15.65 6.71 2.52
N THR A 207 -15.08 7.85 2.11
CA THR A 207 -15.63 8.69 1.04
C THR A 207 -14.70 8.86 -0.16
N VAL A 208 -13.48 8.31 -0.12
CA VAL A 208 -12.46 8.58 -1.14
C VAL A 208 -11.63 7.32 -1.39
N MET A 209 -11.58 6.88 -2.64
CA MET A 209 -10.70 5.78 -3.08
C MET A 209 -9.37 6.34 -3.59
N LEU A 210 -8.27 5.63 -3.35
CA LEU A 210 -6.95 6.07 -3.81
C LEU A 210 -6.86 6.07 -5.34
N SER A 211 -7.45 5.07 -5.99
CA SER A 211 -7.49 4.98 -7.46
C SER A 211 -8.11 6.21 -8.12
N ASP A 212 -9.12 6.81 -7.48
CA ASP A 212 -9.80 8.00 -8.01
C ASP A 212 -8.92 9.25 -7.88
N LEU A 213 -8.26 9.42 -6.73
CA LEU A 213 -7.31 10.50 -6.50
C LEU A 213 -6.13 10.43 -7.46
N ASP A 214 -5.55 9.24 -7.61
CA ASP A 214 -4.39 9.02 -8.49
C ASP A 214 -4.78 9.17 -9.97
N GLY A 215 -6.01 8.79 -10.34
CA GLY A 215 -6.56 9.06 -11.67
C GLY A 215 -6.72 10.55 -11.97
N GLU A 216 -7.28 11.34 -11.05
CA GLU A 216 -7.39 12.80 -11.21
C GLU A 216 -6.02 13.47 -11.23
N LYS A 217 -5.10 13.04 -10.36
CA LYS A 217 -3.71 13.50 -10.37
C LYS A 217 -3.07 13.28 -11.73
N MET A 218 -3.24 12.08 -12.29
CA MET A 218 -2.68 11.74 -13.59
C MET A 218 -3.27 12.61 -14.71
N LYS A 219 -4.59 12.88 -14.71
CA LYS A 219 -5.20 13.80 -15.69
C LYS A 219 -4.55 15.18 -15.67
N ILE A 220 -4.23 15.72 -14.50
CA ILE A 220 -3.56 17.02 -14.36
C ILE A 220 -2.12 16.95 -14.90
N ILE A 221 -1.36 15.92 -14.53
CA ILE A 221 0.02 15.70 -15.01
C ILE A 221 0.04 15.63 -16.54
N MET A 222 -0.85 14.83 -17.14
CA MET A 222 -0.94 14.66 -18.59
C MET A 222 -1.35 15.95 -19.30
N LYS A 223 -2.21 16.78 -18.66
CA LYS A 223 -2.56 18.10 -19.21
C LYS A 223 -1.38 19.08 -19.21
N ARG A 224 -0.51 19.02 -18.21
CA ARG A 224 0.74 19.83 -18.17
C ARG A 224 1.75 19.34 -19.22
N GLY A 225 1.72 18.05 -19.53
CA GLY A 225 2.58 17.40 -20.50
C GLY A 225 3.99 17.14 -19.98
N ILE A 226 4.66 16.15 -20.57
CA ILE A 226 6.01 15.76 -20.16
C ILE A 226 7.06 16.53 -20.97
N ASN A 227 7.94 17.28 -20.30
CA ASN A 227 9.02 17.99 -20.98
C ASN A 227 10.19 17.03 -21.30
N VAL A 228 10.41 16.74 -22.57
CA VAL A 228 11.55 15.95 -23.04
C VAL A 228 12.49 16.87 -23.83
N PRO A 229 13.76 17.03 -23.40
CA PRO A 229 14.72 17.90 -24.10
C PRO A 229 14.84 17.55 -25.58
N LYS A 230 14.87 18.58 -26.45
CA LYS A 230 15.03 18.39 -27.91
C LYS A 230 16.30 17.62 -28.26
N GLU A 231 17.36 17.82 -27.48
CA GLU A 231 18.62 17.11 -27.66
C GLU A 231 18.44 15.59 -27.49
N LEU A 232 17.64 15.14 -26.52
CA LEU A 232 17.35 13.72 -26.33
C LEU A 232 16.44 13.20 -27.43
N SER A 233 15.32 13.88 -27.68
CA SER A 233 14.30 13.37 -28.62
C SER A 233 14.79 13.37 -30.07
N ALA A 234 15.59 14.36 -30.48
CA ALA A 234 16.13 14.48 -31.84
C ALA A 234 17.50 13.79 -32.05
N SER A 235 18.13 13.26 -30.99
CA SER A 235 19.41 12.55 -31.14
C SER A 235 19.24 11.26 -31.96
N ASN A 236 20.28 10.93 -32.73
CA ASN A 236 20.42 9.66 -33.43
C ASN A 236 21.32 8.66 -32.67
N SER A 237 21.89 9.05 -31.54
CA SER A 237 22.63 8.14 -30.65
C SER A 237 21.69 7.11 -30.04
N LEU A 238 22.25 5.98 -29.59
CA LEU A 238 21.47 4.91 -28.98
C LEU A 238 20.77 5.43 -27.71
N LYS A 239 19.45 5.28 -27.64
CA LYS A 239 18.65 5.72 -26.49
C LYS A 239 18.29 4.54 -25.59
N LEU A 240 18.78 4.55 -24.37
CA LEU A 240 18.32 3.65 -23.30
C LEU A 240 17.35 4.40 -22.40
N LEU A 241 16.16 3.85 -22.17
CA LEU A 241 15.22 4.34 -21.16
C LEU A 241 15.12 3.33 -20.02
N HIS A 242 15.50 3.74 -18.82
CA HIS A 242 15.41 2.99 -17.58
C HIS A 242 14.18 3.42 -16.78
N ILE A 243 13.30 2.47 -16.48
CA ILE A 243 12.06 2.62 -15.70
C ILE A 243 11.96 1.48 -14.68
N GLY A 244 10.98 1.53 -13.77
CA GLY A 244 10.78 0.51 -12.75
C GLY A 244 9.65 0.87 -11.81
N ASP A 245 9.17 -0.12 -11.05
CA ASP A 245 8.10 -0.01 -10.05
C ASP A 245 6.89 0.79 -10.56
N THR A 246 6.38 0.38 -11.72
CA THR A 246 5.31 1.07 -12.45
C THR A 246 3.94 0.64 -11.92
N SER A 247 3.08 1.60 -11.60
CA SER A 247 1.68 1.32 -11.22
C SER A 247 0.71 1.58 -12.37
N SER A 248 -0.43 0.89 -12.45
CA SER A 248 -1.35 1.04 -13.59
C SER A 248 -1.87 2.46 -13.82
N PHE A 249 -2.07 3.24 -12.75
CA PHE A 249 -2.47 4.65 -12.86
C PHE A 249 -1.38 5.53 -13.48
N THR A 250 -0.12 5.11 -13.47
CA THR A 250 1.03 5.84 -14.05
C THR A 250 1.28 5.51 -15.52
N TYR A 251 0.64 4.45 -16.06
CA TYR A 251 0.86 4.01 -17.43
C TYR A 251 0.67 5.10 -18.51
N PRO A 252 -0.30 6.03 -18.41
CA PRO A 252 -0.40 7.15 -19.36
C PRO A 252 0.87 8.01 -19.42
N TYR A 253 1.49 8.28 -18.27
CA TYR A 253 2.74 9.04 -18.19
C TYR A 253 3.88 8.30 -18.89
N TYR A 254 4.07 7.01 -18.58
CA TYR A 254 5.14 6.21 -19.20
C TYR A 254 4.93 6.05 -20.71
N HIS A 255 3.68 5.90 -21.15
CA HIS A 255 3.34 5.85 -22.56
C HIS A 255 3.72 7.16 -23.29
N GLU A 256 3.35 8.33 -22.76
CA GLU A 256 3.74 9.61 -23.36
C GLU A 256 5.26 9.83 -23.33
N LEU A 257 5.93 9.47 -22.22
CA LEU A 257 7.38 9.57 -22.10
C LEU A 257 8.08 8.71 -23.17
N ILE A 258 7.65 7.45 -23.35
CA ILE A 258 8.17 6.54 -24.37
C ILE A 258 7.97 7.13 -25.77
N LEU A 259 6.79 7.66 -26.10
CA LEU A 259 6.50 8.26 -27.41
C LEU A 259 7.37 9.49 -27.71
N LYS A 260 7.72 10.27 -26.67
CA LYS A 260 8.55 11.47 -26.81
C LYS A 260 10.05 11.16 -26.84
N VAL A 261 10.52 10.22 -26.02
CA VAL A 261 11.92 9.79 -25.97
C VAL A 261 12.29 8.94 -27.18
N LYS A 262 11.38 8.06 -27.62
CA LYS A 262 11.59 7.06 -28.68
C LYS A 262 12.84 6.20 -28.40
N PRO A 263 12.86 5.46 -27.29
CA PRO A 263 14.04 4.68 -26.88
C PRO A 263 14.31 3.53 -27.86
N ASP A 264 15.59 3.23 -28.09
CA ASP A 264 16.01 2.00 -28.77
C ASP A 264 15.96 0.79 -27.82
N ILE A 265 16.19 1.03 -26.52
CA ILE A 265 16.22 0.01 -25.49
C ILE A 265 15.41 0.49 -24.30
N ILE A 266 14.53 -0.38 -23.78
CA ILE A 266 13.86 -0.17 -22.49
C ILE A 266 14.40 -1.17 -21.48
N LEU A 267 14.79 -0.67 -20.33
CA LEU A 267 15.18 -1.48 -19.17
C LEU A 267 14.19 -1.19 -18.05
N HIS A 268 13.39 -2.19 -17.66
CA HIS A 268 12.49 -2.12 -16.52
C HIS A 268 13.08 -2.94 -15.36
N THR A 269 13.32 -2.30 -14.21
CA THR A 269 13.83 -2.95 -13.00
C THR A 269 12.89 -2.69 -11.84
N GLY A 270 12.02 -3.64 -11.51
CA GLY A 270 10.98 -3.41 -10.52
C GLY A 270 9.69 -4.15 -10.84
N ASP A 271 8.67 -3.86 -10.03
CA ASP A 271 7.33 -4.40 -10.21
C ASP A 271 6.66 -3.77 -11.44
N MET A 272 6.11 -4.62 -12.33
CA MET A 272 5.41 -4.18 -13.55
C MET A 272 4.02 -3.59 -13.25
N VAL A 273 3.43 -4.01 -12.11
CA VAL A 273 2.14 -3.56 -11.58
C VAL A 273 2.31 -3.34 -10.07
N ASP A 274 3.09 -2.32 -9.69
CA ASP A 274 3.56 -2.12 -8.31
C ASP A 274 2.42 -2.05 -7.28
N GLU A 275 1.27 -1.48 -7.63
CA GLU A 275 0.14 -1.41 -6.71
C GLU A 275 -0.46 -2.78 -6.36
N VAL A 276 -0.22 -3.81 -7.19
CA VAL A 276 -0.73 -5.17 -6.99
C VAL A 276 0.37 -6.09 -6.47
N LYS A 277 0.25 -6.52 -5.21
CA LYS A 277 1.27 -7.30 -4.51
C LYS A 277 1.24 -8.81 -4.84
N ALA A 278 1.10 -9.20 -6.12
CA ALA A 278 0.78 -10.57 -6.55
C ALA A 278 1.83 -11.64 -6.20
N GLY A 279 3.11 -11.30 -6.20
CA GLY A 279 4.19 -12.18 -5.75
C GLY A 279 4.14 -12.52 -4.25
N ARG A 280 3.42 -11.71 -3.46
CA ARG A 280 3.30 -11.88 -2.00
C ARG A 280 1.88 -12.24 -1.54
N MET A 281 0.87 -11.99 -2.37
CA MET A 281 -0.54 -12.02 -1.96
C MET A 281 -1.37 -13.02 -2.77
N ILE A 282 -2.17 -13.80 -2.07
CA ILE A 282 -3.09 -14.76 -2.69
C ILE A 282 -4.34 -14.03 -3.20
N GLY A 283 -4.77 -14.35 -4.42
CA GLY A 283 -6.04 -13.89 -4.97
C GLY A 283 -6.01 -12.50 -5.62
N THR A 284 -4.82 -11.96 -5.90
CA THR A 284 -4.60 -10.73 -6.69
C THR A 284 -4.05 -11.02 -8.09
N ARG A 285 -3.91 -12.31 -8.46
CA ARG A 285 -3.37 -12.76 -9.75
C ARG A 285 -4.12 -12.18 -10.95
N GLU A 286 -5.44 -12.18 -10.95
CA GLU A 286 -6.25 -11.68 -12.06
C GLU A 286 -6.11 -10.16 -12.25
N GLU A 287 -6.04 -9.41 -11.14
CA GLU A 287 -5.83 -7.96 -11.15
C GLU A 287 -4.44 -7.62 -11.68
N TYR A 288 -3.43 -8.35 -11.21
CA TYR A 288 -2.06 -8.24 -11.72
C TYR A 288 -1.98 -8.56 -13.21
N GLU A 289 -2.61 -9.66 -13.65
CA GLU A 289 -2.61 -10.06 -15.06
C GLU A 289 -3.26 -8.98 -15.95
N ALA A 290 -4.35 -8.34 -15.49
CA ALA A 290 -5.01 -7.25 -16.20
C ALA A 290 -4.14 -5.98 -16.30
N GLY A 291 -3.41 -5.61 -15.24
CA GLY A 291 -2.44 -4.51 -15.28
C GLY A 291 -1.24 -4.82 -16.17
N LEU A 292 -0.70 -6.02 -16.05
CA LEU A 292 0.44 -6.51 -16.82
C LEU A 292 0.18 -6.47 -18.33
N ILE A 293 -1.02 -6.87 -18.76
CA ILE A 293 -1.43 -6.80 -20.18
C ILE A 293 -1.34 -5.36 -20.71
N GLN A 294 -1.75 -4.36 -19.92
CA GLN A 294 -1.73 -2.96 -20.35
C GLN A 294 -0.31 -2.42 -20.50
N ILE A 295 0.56 -2.62 -19.52
CA ILE A 295 1.97 -2.19 -19.63
C ILE A 295 2.73 -2.99 -20.69
N ALA A 296 2.43 -4.29 -20.86
CA ALA A 296 3.00 -5.08 -21.94
C ALA A 296 2.61 -4.50 -23.31
N ASP A 297 1.37 -4.06 -23.51
CA ASP A 297 0.97 -3.41 -24.76
C ASP A 297 1.72 -2.09 -25.01
N ILE A 298 1.90 -1.25 -23.98
CA ILE A 298 2.71 -0.02 -24.06
C ILE A 298 4.15 -0.34 -24.46
N LEU A 299 4.78 -1.33 -23.82
CA LEU A 299 6.15 -1.73 -24.10
C LEU A 299 6.29 -2.31 -25.51
N LYS A 300 5.35 -3.17 -25.93
CA LYS A 300 5.32 -3.76 -27.27
C LYS A 300 5.25 -2.69 -28.36
N ASN A 301 4.46 -1.65 -28.14
CA ASN A 301 4.24 -0.56 -29.11
C ASN A 301 5.23 0.61 -28.95
N SER A 302 6.24 0.47 -28.09
CA SER A 302 7.24 1.51 -27.82
C SER A 302 8.17 1.84 -28.99
N GLY A 303 8.33 0.90 -29.93
CA GLY A 303 9.33 0.96 -31.00
C GLY A 303 10.76 0.61 -30.54
N ALA A 304 10.97 0.25 -29.27
CA ALA A 304 12.26 -0.22 -28.78
C ALA A 304 12.62 -1.56 -29.44
N LYS A 305 13.90 -1.70 -29.81
CA LYS A 305 14.47 -2.90 -30.42
C LYS A 305 14.70 -3.99 -29.39
N GLU A 306 15.06 -3.59 -28.16
CA GLU A 306 15.27 -4.50 -27.05
C GLU A 306 14.53 -4.00 -25.80
N ILE A 307 13.90 -4.94 -25.11
CA ILE A 307 13.20 -4.68 -23.86
C ILE A 307 13.69 -5.70 -22.85
N TYR A 308 14.21 -5.21 -21.72
CA TYR A 308 14.70 -6.00 -20.61
C TYR A 308 13.81 -5.76 -19.41
N VAL A 309 13.40 -6.84 -18.73
CA VAL A 309 12.60 -6.76 -17.50
C VAL A 309 13.32 -7.57 -16.43
N VAL A 310 13.63 -6.92 -15.30
CA VAL A 310 14.05 -7.59 -14.07
C VAL A 310 12.85 -7.55 -13.12
N PRO A 311 12.10 -8.66 -12.97
CA PRO A 311 10.88 -8.68 -12.17
C PRO A 311 11.13 -8.33 -10.71
N GLY A 312 10.19 -7.62 -10.10
CA GLY A 312 10.22 -7.33 -8.68
C GLY A 312 9.62 -8.41 -7.80
N ASN A 313 9.61 -8.17 -6.48
CA ASN A 313 9.09 -9.12 -5.50
C ASN A 313 7.56 -9.27 -5.53
N ASN A 314 6.84 -8.38 -6.20
CA ASN A 314 5.40 -8.44 -6.39
C ASN A 314 4.98 -8.99 -7.75
N ASP A 315 5.94 -9.21 -8.63
CA ASP A 315 5.68 -9.76 -9.96
C ASP A 315 5.50 -11.28 -9.95
N LEU A 316 4.88 -11.76 -11.03
CA LEU A 316 4.75 -13.17 -11.36
C LEU A 316 5.52 -13.43 -12.67
N PRO A 317 6.81 -13.84 -12.61
CA PRO A 317 7.67 -13.95 -13.79
C PRO A 317 7.11 -14.86 -14.89
N GLU A 318 6.32 -15.88 -14.53
CA GLU A 318 5.65 -16.74 -15.49
C GLU A 318 4.56 -16.01 -16.30
N LEU A 319 3.84 -15.08 -15.67
CA LEU A 319 2.87 -14.24 -16.35
C LEU A 319 3.54 -13.18 -17.21
N ILE A 320 4.66 -12.60 -16.75
CA ILE A 320 5.46 -11.67 -17.58
C ILE A 320 5.93 -12.37 -18.85
N LYS A 321 6.49 -13.58 -18.74
CA LYS A 321 6.90 -14.37 -19.92
C LYS A 321 5.74 -14.72 -20.85
N LYS A 322 4.55 -14.94 -20.31
CA LYS A 322 3.32 -15.23 -21.07
C LYS A 322 2.83 -14.02 -21.86
N HIS A 323 2.76 -12.84 -21.22
CA HIS A 323 2.12 -11.64 -21.80
C HIS A 323 3.08 -10.65 -22.46
N ALA A 324 4.36 -10.68 -22.08
CA ALA A 324 5.43 -9.91 -22.68
C ALA A 324 6.51 -10.83 -23.30
N PRO A 325 6.17 -11.75 -24.22
CA PRO A 325 7.15 -12.67 -24.81
C PRO A 325 8.21 -11.98 -25.68
N PHE A 326 7.98 -10.71 -26.04
CA PHE A 326 8.92 -9.85 -26.75
C PHE A 326 10.00 -9.25 -25.84
N ALA A 327 9.83 -9.31 -24.51
CA ALA A 327 10.78 -8.81 -23.53
C ALA A 327 11.69 -9.95 -23.03
N LYS A 328 12.95 -9.62 -22.77
CA LYS A 328 13.93 -10.50 -22.12
C LYS A 328 13.74 -10.39 -20.61
N VAL A 329 13.10 -11.38 -20.00
CA VAL A 329 12.94 -11.48 -18.54
C VAL A 329 14.23 -12.02 -17.93
N LEU A 330 14.91 -11.19 -17.14
CA LEU A 330 16.24 -11.47 -16.57
C LEU A 330 16.15 -11.85 -15.09
N ALA A 331 17.08 -12.69 -14.65
CA ALA A 331 17.33 -12.89 -13.22
C ALA A 331 18.04 -11.66 -12.63
N PRO A 332 17.90 -11.39 -11.31
CA PRO A 332 18.72 -10.37 -10.66
C PRO A 332 20.21 -10.72 -10.76
N ASP A 333 21.08 -9.71 -10.64
CA ASP A 333 22.53 -9.82 -10.81
C ASP A 333 22.96 -10.23 -12.24
N THR A 334 22.15 -9.91 -13.25
CA THR A 334 22.52 -10.18 -14.65
C THR A 334 23.40 -9.06 -15.20
N GLN A 335 24.55 -9.40 -15.78
CA GLN A 335 25.40 -8.45 -16.49
C GLN A 335 24.99 -8.32 -17.97
N LEU A 336 24.88 -7.08 -18.45
CA LEU A 336 24.56 -6.71 -19.83
C LEU A 336 25.67 -5.83 -20.43
N LYS A 337 25.75 -5.82 -21.75
CA LYS A 337 26.57 -4.88 -22.52
C LYS A 337 25.65 -4.08 -23.44
N ILE A 338 25.51 -2.79 -23.18
CA ILE A 338 24.56 -1.91 -23.87
C ILE A 338 25.33 -0.68 -24.34
N GLY A 339 25.30 -0.33 -25.64
CA GLY A 339 25.85 0.95 -26.11
C GLY A 339 27.29 1.28 -25.67
N GLY A 340 28.15 0.28 -25.50
CA GLY A 340 29.54 0.46 -25.06
C GLY A 340 29.76 0.55 -23.54
N ILE A 341 28.72 0.34 -22.72
CA ILE A 341 28.83 0.18 -21.26
C ILE A 341 28.60 -1.27 -20.86
N THR A 342 29.30 -1.73 -19.81
CA THR A 342 28.98 -2.96 -19.09
C THR A 342 28.17 -2.61 -17.84
N CYS A 343 26.97 -3.16 -17.70
CA CYS A 343 26.10 -2.89 -16.55
C CYS A 343 25.58 -4.16 -15.88
N THR A 344 25.33 -4.10 -14.57
CA THR A 344 24.60 -5.14 -13.84
C THR A 344 23.19 -4.66 -13.54
N VAL A 345 22.20 -5.53 -13.73
CA VAL A 345 20.79 -5.23 -13.48
C VAL A 345 20.22 -6.09 -12.37
N ALA A 346 19.38 -5.52 -11.51
CA ALA A 346 18.73 -6.21 -10.40
C ALA A 346 17.37 -5.57 -10.08
N HIS A 347 16.52 -6.23 -9.30
CA HIS A 347 15.33 -5.58 -8.75
C HIS A 347 15.74 -4.68 -7.59
N ALA A 348 16.55 -5.19 -6.65
CA ALA A 348 17.05 -4.46 -5.50
C ALA A 348 18.58 -4.51 -5.45
N TRP A 349 19.19 -3.46 -4.88
CA TRP A 349 20.65 -3.38 -4.82
C TRP A 349 21.31 -4.57 -4.10
N TYR A 350 20.75 -5.01 -2.98
CA TYR A 350 21.37 -6.07 -2.17
C TYR A 350 21.46 -7.42 -2.91
N GLU A 351 20.81 -7.55 -4.06
CA GLU A 351 20.92 -8.72 -4.94
C GLU A 351 22.17 -8.67 -5.83
N VAL A 352 22.75 -7.48 -6.05
CA VAL A 352 23.93 -7.25 -6.88
C VAL A 352 25.19 -7.80 -6.22
N LYS A 353 25.91 -8.65 -6.95
CA LYS A 353 27.19 -9.25 -6.56
C LYS A 353 28.25 -9.08 -7.66
N THR A 354 27.80 -9.06 -8.91
CA THR A 354 28.65 -8.95 -10.09
C THR A 354 29.05 -7.50 -10.30
N LYS A 355 30.36 -7.23 -10.23
CA LYS A 355 30.92 -5.90 -10.46
C LYS A 355 30.76 -5.49 -11.94
N SER A 356 30.28 -4.27 -12.14
CA SER A 356 30.14 -3.62 -13.43
C SER A 356 30.50 -2.14 -13.35
N GLU A 357 30.58 -1.49 -14.51
CA GLU A 357 30.73 -0.04 -14.57
C GLU A 357 29.45 0.61 -14.05
N TRP A 358 28.29 0.23 -14.60
CA TRP A 358 27.00 0.81 -14.23
C TRP A 358 26.08 -0.21 -13.59
N TYR A 359 25.20 0.25 -12.71
CA TYR A 359 24.21 -0.57 -12.02
C TYR A 359 22.82 0.02 -12.20
N PHE A 360 21.88 -0.78 -12.66
CA PHE A 360 20.48 -0.39 -12.82
C PHE A 360 19.60 -1.26 -11.95
N TYR A 361 18.79 -0.64 -11.10
CA TYR A 361 17.92 -1.37 -10.18
C TYR A 361 16.73 -0.51 -9.76
N GLY A 362 15.76 -1.10 -9.06
CA GLY A 362 14.54 -0.42 -8.59
C GLY A 362 14.48 -0.29 -7.07
N HIS A 363 14.11 -1.35 -6.38
CA HIS A 363 13.70 -1.30 -4.97
C HIS A 363 14.83 -0.83 -4.02
N GLY A 364 14.60 0.29 -3.31
CA GLY A 364 15.47 0.76 -2.21
C GLY A 364 15.44 2.28 -1.95
N THR A 365 14.54 2.78 -1.10
CA THR A 365 14.62 4.18 -0.61
C THR A 365 15.21 4.29 0.80
N SER A 366 15.25 3.18 1.55
CA SER A 366 15.81 3.14 2.91
C SER A 366 17.05 2.26 2.95
N GLY A 367 18.20 2.87 3.27
CA GLY A 367 19.44 2.15 3.53
C GLY A 367 20.39 1.95 2.34
N GLU A 368 20.20 2.66 1.22
CA GLU A 368 21.24 2.70 0.17
C GLU A 368 22.52 3.38 0.69
N PRO A 369 23.71 2.76 0.57
CA PRO A 369 24.97 3.38 0.96
C PRO A 369 25.52 4.39 -0.06
N TRP A 370 24.90 4.57 -1.23
CA TRP A 370 25.28 5.58 -2.23
C TRP A 370 24.16 6.59 -2.46
N LYS A 371 24.54 7.75 -2.99
CA LYS A 371 23.65 8.84 -3.37
C LYS A 371 23.84 9.21 -4.85
N PRO A 372 22.82 9.73 -5.55
CA PRO A 372 22.92 10.07 -6.97
C PRO A 372 24.10 11.00 -7.29
N GLU A 373 24.46 11.91 -6.37
CA GLU A 373 25.53 12.89 -6.56
C GLU A 373 26.93 12.26 -6.59
N GLN A 374 27.06 10.98 -6.21
CA GLN A 374 28.31 10.23 -6.22
C GLN A 374 28.58 9.55 -7.57
N ASN A 375 27.63 9.60 -8.51
CA ASN A 375 27.80 9.00 -9.83
C ASN A 375 28.85 9.74 -10.66
N ASP A 376 29.88 9.02 -11.10
CA ASP A 376 30.84 9.49 -12.10
C ASP A 376 30.64 8.73 -13.41
N LYS A 377 30.17 9.43 -14.44
CA LYS A 377 29.88 8.87 -15.76
C LYS A 377 31.08 8.15 -16.41
N ASN A 378 32.31 8.49 -16.01
CA ASN A 378 33.53 7.86 -16.52
C ASN A 378 34.03 6.69 -15.65
N SER A 379 33.33 6.41 -14.55
CA SER A 379 33.66 5.38 -13.58
C SER A 379 32.38 4.62 -13.20
N VAL A 380 32.10 4.47 -11.91
CA VAL A 380 30.97 3.72 -11.38
C VAL A 380 29.73 4.60 -11.26
N CYS A 381 28.58 4.08 -11.71
CA CYS A 381 27.28 4.74 -11.56
C CYS A 381 26.20 3.79 -11.06
N HIS A 382 25.32 4.30 -10.19
CA HIS A 382 24.17 3.60 -9.62
C HIS A 382 22.89 4.35 -10.02
N PHE A 383 21.98 3.66 -10.70
CA PHE A 383 20.71 4.21 -11.18
C PHE A 383 19.54 3.45 -10.58
N ASN A 384 18.87 4.12 -9.66
CA ASN A 384 17.63 3.64 -9.05
C ASN A 384 16.41 4.14 -9.86
N ALA A 385 15.56 3.24 -10.34
CA ALA A 385 14.31 3.57 -11.06
C ALA A 385 13.22 4.19 -10.16
N VAL A 386 13.22 3.91 -8.86
CA VAL A 386 12.27 4.46 -7.87
C VAL A 386 12.40 5.97 -7.73
N TRP A 387 13.57 6.54 -7.99
CA TRP A 387 13.79 8.00 -8.00
C TRP A 387 13.26 8.68 -9.28
N GLY A 388 12.70 7.91 -10.20
CA GLY A 388 12.12 8.39 -11.44
C GLY A 388 12.84 7.87 -12.69
N PRO A 389 12.19 7.96 -13.86
CA PRO A 389 12.72 7.46 -15.12
C PRO A 389 14.02 8.15 -15.52
N LYS A 390 14.91 7.41 -16.19
CA LYS A 390 16.19 7.92 -16.66
C LYS A 390 16.39 7.54 -18.11
N ALA A 391 16.66 8.52 -18.97
CA ALA A 391 17.05 8.28 -20.35
C ALA A 391 18.54 8.56 -20.53
N PHE A 392 19.18 7.77 -21.40
CA PHE A 392 20.60 7.86 -21.68
C PHE A 392 20.83 7.93 -23.19
N LEU A 393 21.75 8.80 -23.60
CA LEU A 393 22.38 8.72 -24.92
C LEU A 393 23.72 7.99 -24.80
N LEU A 394 23.86 6.92 -25.56
CA LEU A 394 25.04 6.07 -25.61
C LEU A 394 25.63 6.06 -27.03
N PRO A 395 26.98 6.01 -27.16
CA PRO A 395 27.99 5.77 -26.12
C PRO A 395 28.44 7.03 -25.36
N GLU A 396 27.84 8.19 -25.58
CA GLU A 396 28.27 9.48 -25.02
C GLU A 396 28.06 9.61 -23.50
N ARG A 397 27.37 8.63 -22.89
CA ARG A 397 27.07 8.55 -21.46
C ARG A 397 26.36 9.80 -20.93
N LYS A 398 25.43 10.34 -21.72
CA LYS A 398 24.64 11.52 -21.33
C LYS A 398 23.33 11.11 -20.69
N LEU A 399 23.11 11.53 -19.45
CA LEU A 399 21.93 11.24 -18.63
C LEU A 399 20.89 12.36 -18.73
N TYR A 400 19.62 11.96 -18.78
CA TYR A 400 18.44 12.81 -18.63
C TYR A 400 17.51 12.19 -17.60
N GLU A 401 17.15 12.95 -16.57
CA GLU A 401 16.30 12.48 -15.48
C GLU A 401 14.90 13.07 -15.60
N PHE A 402 13.90 12.27 -15.26
CA PHE A 402 12.50 12.66 -15.25
C PHE A 402 11.94 12.45 -13.85
N SER A 403 11.09 13.37 -13.40
CA SER A 403 10.38 13.23 -12.14
C SER A 403 9.42 12.05 -12.21
N ARG A 404 9.39 11.27 -11.13
CA ARG A 404 8.40 10.21 -10.93
C ARG A 404 6.99 10.83 -10.86
N PRO A 405 5.99 10.30 -11.58
CA PRO A 405 4.66 10.93 -11.63
C PRO A 405 3.99 11.04 -10.25
N GLU A 406 4.27 10.10 -9.35
CA GLU A 406 3.79 10.09 -7.96
C GLU A 406 4.34 11.26 -7.13
N ASP A 407 5.52 11.79 -7.48
CA ASP A 407 6.19 12.87 -6.75
C ASP A 407 5.88 14.26 -7.33
N LEU A 408 5.21 14.33 -8.48
CA LEU A 408 4.84 15.62 -9.07
C LEU A 408 3.81 16.34 -8.21
N GLU A 409 4.14 17.56 -7.78
CA GLU A 409 3.22 18.46 -7.10
C GLU A 409 2.13 18.96 -8.06
N LEU A 410 0.88 18.95 -7.58
CA LEU A 410 -0.31 19.24 -8.36
C LEU A 410 -0.61 20.72 -8.58
#